data_AF-A0A935H850-F1
#
_entry.id   AF-A0A935H850-F1
#
_cell.length_a   1.000
_cell.length_b   1.000
_cell.length_c   1.000
_cell.angle_alpha   90.00
_cell.angle_beta   90.00
_cell.angle_gamma   90.00
#
_symmetry.space_group_name_H-M   'P 1'
#
loop_
_entity.id
_entity.type
_entity.pdbx_description
1 polymer ?
#
loop_
_entity_poly.entity_id
_entity_poly.type
_entity_poly.pdbx_seq_one_letter_code
_entity_poly.pdbx_strand_id
1 'polypeptide(L)'
;MARELFHQSHAQRSNGVHTKLVHSRFGFHIIEVMGRRDGEQKSYADVRERIAAQLLLQSRSKALRQYMSLLVGQALVEGIELEGADSPLVQ
;
A
#
# COMPACT_ATOMS: atom_id res chain seq x y z
N MET A 1 0.39 23.22 18.96
CA MET A 1 -0.65 23.34 17.93
C MET A 1 -0.41 22.47 16.69
N ALA A 2 0.83 22.23 16.23
CA ALA A 2 1.09 21.42 15.03
C ALA A 2 0.76 19.91 15.16
N ARG A 3 0.82 19.32 16.37
CA ARG A 3 0.64 17.86 16.57
C ARG A 3 -0.77 17.34 16.30
N GLU A 4 -1.79 18.17 16.33
CA GLU A 4 -3.17 17.74 16.09
C GLU A 4 -3.47 17.49 14.59
N LEU A 5 -2.70 18.12 13.70
CA LEU A 5 -2.95 18.12 12.25
C LEU A 5 -2.43 16.88 11.51
N PHE A 6 -1.45 16.16 12.07
CA PHE A 6 -0.66 15.18 11.30
C PHE A 6 -0.87 13.70 11.69
N HIS A 7 -1.52 13.40 12.82
CA HIS A 7 -1.74 12.01 13.22
C HIS A 7 -3.02 11.42 12.58
N GLN A 8 -2.81 10.42 11.72
CA GLN A 8 -3.85 9.60 11.09
C GLN A 8 -4.46 8.63 12.12
N SER A 9 -5.42 9.15 12.87
CA SER A 9 -6.49 8.35 13.45
C SER A 9 -7.78 9.17 13.37
N HIS A 10 -8.86 8.45 13.07
CA HIS A 10 -10.26 8.85 12.98
C HIS A 10 -10.77 9.22 11.58
N ALA A 11 -11.50 8.25 11.01
CA ALA A 11 -12.51 8.47 9.99
C ALA A 11 -13.58 9.41 10.56
N GLN A 12 -13.38 10.72 10.41
CA GLN A 12 -14.46 11.66 10.68
C GLN A 12 -15.59 11.37 9.68
N ARG A 13 -16.72 10.91 10.23
CA ARG A 13 -17.91 10.54 9.46
C ARG A 13 -18.87 11.71 9.23
N SER A 14 -18.61 12.86 9.83
CA SER A 14 -19.41 14.06 9.61
C SER A 14 -19.13 14.66 8.23
N ASN A 15 -20.14 15.29 7.66
CA ASN A 15 -19.98 16.22 6.54
C ASN A 15 -19.24 17.49 7.02
N GLY A 16 -18.76 18.28 6.06
CA GLY A 16 -18.00 19.51 6.29
C GLY A 16 -16.49 19.33 6.14
N VAL A 17 -15.74 20.37 6.51
CA VAL A 17 -14.28 20.40 6.37
C VAL A 17 -13.62 19.41 7.32
N HIS A 18 -12.74 18.56 6.78
CA HIS A 18 -11.95 17.61 7.55
C HIS A 18 -11.06 18.37 8.54
N THR A 19 -11.12 18.00 9.82
CA THR A 19 -10.45 18.71 10.92
C THR A 19 -8.93 18.61 10.90
N LYS A 20 -8.37 17.77 10.01
CA LYS A 20 -6.93 17.52 9.85
C LYS A 20 -6.52 17.59 8.39
N LEU A 21 -5.28 17.99 8.14
CA LEU A 21 -4.70 17.99 6.79
C LEU A 21 -4.42 16.55 6.33
N VAL A 22 -4.73 16.27 5.07
CA VAL A 22 -4.43 14.98 4.46
C VAL A 22 -3.14 15.10 3.65
N HIS A 23 -2.16 14.25 3.96
CA HIS A 23 -0.89 14.23 3.26
C HIS A 23 -0.91 13.24 2.09
N SER A 24 -0.33 13.65 0.97
CA SER A 24 -0.06 12.82 -0.21
C SER A 24 1.32 13.15 -0.77
N ARG A 25 1.77 12.43 -1.81
CA ARG A 25 3.00 12.78 -2.54
C ARG A 25 3.01 14.21 -3.14
N PHE A 26 1.83 14.84 -3.24
CA PHE A 26 1.65 16.18 -3.79
C PHE A 26 1.54 17.28 -2.71
N GLY A 27 1.79 16.96 -1.44
CA GLY A 27 1.69 17.90 -0.32
C GLY A 27 0.45 17.69 0.54
N PHE A 28 -0.09 18.78 1.09
CA PHE A 28 -1.18 18.77 2.07
C PHE A 28 -2.51 19.23 1.45
N HIS A 29 -3.58 18.51 1.79
CA HIS A 29 -4.93 18.73 1.27
C HIS A 29 -5.89 19.11 2.38
N ILE A 30 -6.68 20.15 2.13
CA ILE A 30 -7.89 20.48 2.89
C ILE A 30 -9.06 19.84 2.14
N ILE A 31 -9.84 19.01 2.82
CA ILE A 31 -10.95 18.25 2.21
C ILE A 31 -12.26 18.71 2.82
N GLU A 32 -13.23 19.08 1.98
CA GLU A 32 -14.61 19.32 2.40
C GLU A 32 -15.51 18.16 1.94
N VAL A 33 -16.19 17.50 2.89
CA VAL A 33 -17.11 16.41 2.60
C VAL A 33 -18.52 16.97 2.45
N MET A 34 -18.96 17.11 1.20
CA MET A 34 -20.31 17.61 0.87
C MET A 34 -21.42 16.59 1.15
N GLY A 35 -21.08 15.30 1.16
CA GLY A 35 -22.02 14.23 1.43
C GLY A 35 -21.33 12.87 1.40
N ARG A 36 -22.01 11.86 1.97
CA ARG A 36 -21.51 10.49 2.02
C ARG A 36 -22.62 9.52 1.68
N ARG A 37 -22.27 8.49 0.92
CA ARG A 37 -23.11 7.32 0.69
C ARG A 37 -22.40 6.14 1.30
N ASP A 38 -23.11 5.37 2.14
CA ASP A 38 -22.52 4.20 2.75
C ASP A 38 -22.19 3.16 1.67
N GLY A 39 -21.02 2.55 1.82
CA GLY A 39 -20.62 1.44 0.97
C GLY A 39 -21.38 0.18 1.36
N GLU A 40 -21.78 -0.61 0.37
CA GLU A 40 -22.32 -1.94 0.59
C GLU A 40 -21.19 -2.97 0.59
N GLN A 41 -21.16 -3.81 1.62
CA GLN A 41 -20.29 -4.97 1.64
C GLN A 41 -20.75 -5.96 0.57
N LYS A 42 -19.92 -6.16 -0.47
CA LYS A 42 -20.20 -7.16 -1.50
C LYS A 42 -20.00 -8.57 -0.95
N SER A 43 -20.79 -9.52 -1.47
CA SER A 43 -20.63 -10.93 -1.11
C SER A 43 -19.29 -11.45 -1.66
N TYR A 44 -18.76 -12.52 -1.08
CA TYR A 44 -17.53 -13.14 -1.59
C TYR A 44 -17.69 -13.58 -3.05
N ALA A 45 -18.84 -14.12 -3.42
CA ALA A 45 -19.12 -14.58 -4.78
C ALA A 45 -18.95 -13.44 -5.80
N ASP A 46 -19.44 -12.24 -5.48
CA ASP A 46 -19.38 -11.07 -6.36
C ASP A 46 -17.94 -10.56 -6.60
N VAL A 47 -17.03 -10.83 -5.65
CA VAL A 47 -15.66 -10.29 -5.70
C VAL A 47 -14.58 -11.37 -5.84
N ARG A 48 -14.97 -12.64 -5.94
CA ARG A 48 -14.06 -13.80 -5.94
C ARG A 48 -12.96 -13.65 -6.99
N GLU A 49 -13.34 -13.34 -8.22
CA GLU A 49 -12.40 -13.23 -9.35
C GLU A 49 -11.39 -12.09 -9.15
N ARG A 50 -11.85 -10.94 -8.62
CA ARG A 50 -10.97 -9.82 -8.30
C ARG A 50 -9.97 -10.17 -7.19
N ILE A 51 -10.43 -10.86 -6.16
CA ILE A 51 -9.56 -11.35 -5.07
C ILE A 51 -8.52 -12.32 -5.64
N ALA A 52 -8.94 -13.30 -6.43
CA ALA A 52 -8.04 -14.28 -7.05
C ALA A 52 -6.98 -13.61 -7.93
N ALA A 53 -7.38 -12.65 -8.78
CA ALA A 53 -6.46 -11.88 -9.60
C ALA A 53 -5.43 -11.09 -8.78
N GLN A 54 -5.88 -10.46 -7.68
CA GLN A 54 -4.98 -9.71 -6.80
C GLN A 54 -4.00 -10.64 -6.07
N LEU A 55 -4.47 -11.77 -5.55
CA LEU A 55 -3.61 -12.77 -4.90
C LEU A 55 -2.59 -13.36 -5.88
N LEU A 56 -2.98 -13.61 -7.13
CA LEU A 56 -2.07 -14.08 -8.17
C LEU A 56 -0.98 -13.04 -8.47
N LEU A 57 -1.35 -11.77 -8.61
CA LEU A 57 -0.38 -10.69 -8.82
C LEU A 57 0.59 -10.58 -7.65
N GLN A 58 0.08 -10.59 -6.41
CA GLN A 58 0.91 -10.52 -5.21
C GLN A 58 1.88 -11.70 -5.09
N SER A 59 1.39 -12.91 -5.33
CA SER A 59 2.20 -14.13 -5.34
C SER A 59 3.32 -14.04 -6.38
N ARG A 60 3.00 -13.65 -7.61
CA ARG A 60 3.99 -13.45 -8.68
C ARG A 60 5.01 -12.38 -8.34
N SER A 61 4.57 -11.23 -7.83
CA SER A 61 5.49 -10.16 -7.42
C SER A 61 6.41 -10.60 -6.28
N LYS A 62 5.91 -11.40 -5.33
CA LYS A 62 6.74 -11.98 -4.25
C LYS A 62 7.79 -12.94 -4.84
N ALA A 63 7.36 -13.88 -5.67
CA ALA A 63 8.26 -14.85 -6.29
C ALA A 63 9.34 -14.17 -7.15
N LEU A 64 8.97 -13.15 -7.92
CA LEU A 64 9.94 -12.40 -8.73
C LEU A 64 10.97 -11.67 -7.86
N ARG A 65 10.54 -11.01 -6.78
CA ARG A 65 11.47 -10.36 -5.84
C ARG A 65 12.44 -11.37 -5.23
N GLN A 66 11.92 -12.50 -4.75
CA GLN A 66 12.74 -13.59 -4.19
C GLN A 66 13.76 -14.12 -5.20
N TYR A 67 13.33 -14.36 -6.43
CA TYR A 67 14.23 -14.80 -7.50
C TYR A 67 15.30 -13.75 -7.82
N MET A 68 14.93 -12.47 -7.90
CA MET A 68 15.89 -11.39 -8.11
C MET A 68 16.90 -11.29 -6.96
N SER A 69 16.48 -11.43 -5.70
CA SER A 69 17.41 -11.45 -4.55
C SER A 69 18.41 -12.60 -4.63
N LEU A 70 17.99 -13.79 -5.09
CA LEU A 70 18.92 -14.91 -5.32
C LEU A 70 19.93 -14.60 -6.43
N LEU A 71 19.48 -13.99 -7.54
CA LEU A 71 20.37 -13.60 -8.64
C LEU A 71 21.38 -12.54 -8.20
N VAL A 72 20.93 -11.54 -7.43
CA VAL A 72 21.82 -10.50 -6.87
C VAL A 72 22.87 -11.12 -5.95
N GLY A 73 22.49 -12.04 -5.07
CA GLY A 73 23.44 -12.73 -4.19
C GLY A 73 24.48 -13.59 -4.93
N GLN A 74 24.22 -13.94 -6.19
CA GLN A 74 25.12 -14.73 -7.05
C GLN A 74 25.92 -13.87 -8.04
N ALA A 75 25.69 -12.57 -8.08
CA ALA A 75 26.30 -11.66 -9.04
C ALA A 75 27.23 -10.67 -8.36
N LEU A 76 28.29 -10.27 -9.05
CA LEU A 76 29.06 -9.08 -8.69
C LEU A 76 28.30 -7.84 -9.21
N VAL A 77 27.68 -7.08 -8.31
CA VAL A 77 26.97 -5.84 -8.63
C VAL A 77 27.84 -4.65 -8.21
N GLU A 78 28.11 -3.74 -9.15
CA GLU A 78 28.91 -2.54 -8.93
C GLU A 78 28.09 -1.27 -9.21
N GLY A 79 28.38 -0.17 -8.51
CA GLY A 79 27.78 1.15 -8.76
C GLY A 79 26.40 1.39 -8.13
N ILE A 80 25.76 0.36 -7.58
CA ILE A 80 24.53 0.45 -6.77
C ILE A 80 24.53 -0.66 -5.71
N GLU A 81 23.93 -0.37 -4.54
CA GLU A 81 23.68 -1.39 -3.53
C GLU A 81 22.33 -2.04 -3.77
N LEU A 82 22.32 -3.38 -3.85
CA LEU A 82 21.11 -4.19 -3.98
C LEU A 82 21.09 -5.26 -2.89
N GLU A 83 19.95 -5.44 -2.23
CA GLU A 83 19.77 -6.49 -1.22
C GLU A 83 19.67 -7.87 -1.89
N GLY A 84 20.75 -8.65 -1.81
CA GLY A 84 20.83 -10.04 -2.23
C GLY A 84 20.50 -11.01 -1.12
N ALA A 85 20.21 -12.27 -1.47
CA ALA A 85 20.05 -13.35 -0.50
C ALA A 85 21.37 -14.12 -0.33
N ASP A 86 21.79 -14.28 0.93
CA ASP A 86 23.00 -15.05 1.29
C ASP A 86 22.77 -16.58 1.29
N SER A 87 21.52 -17.02 1.12
CA SER A 87 21.16 -18.44 1.09
C SER A 87 20.04 -18.74 0.08
N PRO A 88 19.92 -20.01 -0.39
CA PRO A 88 18.88 -20.41 -1.35
C PRO A 88 17.44 -20.29 -0.83
N LEU A 89 17.23 -20.23 0.50
CA LEU A 89 15.92 -20.09 1.10
C LEU A 89 15.63 -18.62 1.40
N VAL A 90 14.61 -18.09 0.74
CA VAL A 90 14.10 -16.72 0.90
C VAL A 90 12.66 -16.81 1.41
N GLN A 91 12.40 -16.29 2.62
CA GLN A 91 11.10 -16.37 3.29
C GLN A 91 10.17 -15.19 2.92
#